data_AF-A0A7J8NUP4-F1
#
_entry.id   AF-A0A7J8NUP4-F1
#
_cell.length_a   1.000
_cell.length_b   1.000
_cell.length_c   1.000
_cell.angle_alpha   90.00
_cell.angle_beta   90.00
_cell.angle_gamma   90.00
#
_symmetry.space_group_name_H-M   'P 1'
#
loop_
_entity.id
_entity.type
_entity.pdbx_description
1 polymer ?
#
loop_
_entity_poly.entity_id
_entity_poly.type
_entity_poly.pdbx_seq_one_letter_code
_entity_poly.pdbx_strand_id
1 'polypeptide(L)'
;MFYSQFILAKKGPLGTIWIAAHLERKLRKNQVADTDIGVSVDSILFPEVPIALRLSSHLLLGVVRIYSRKVNYLFDDCSEALLKIKQAFRSTAVDLPPEES
;
A
#
# COMPACT_ATOMS: atom_id res chain seq x y z
N MET A 1 7.53 -22.24 21.35
CA MET A 1 8.45 -21.08 21.40
C MET A 1 7.76 -19.90 20.71
N PHE A 2 7.36 -18.89 21.48
CA PHE A 2 6.57 -17.76 21.00
C PHE A 2 7.29 -16.44 21.36
N TYR A 3 8.29 -16.07 20.56
CA TYR A 3 8.87 -14.71 20.53
C TYR A 3 8.03 -13.72 19.69
N SER A 4 6.80 -14.12 19.35
CA SER A 4 5.96 -13.41 18.38
C SER A 4 5.40 -12.09 18.91
N GLN A 5 5.34 -11.89 20.23
CA GLN A 5 4.72 -10.70 20.80
C GLN A 5 5.50 -9.42 20.51
N PHE A 6 6.84 -9.47 20.42
CA PHE A 6 7.65 -8.28 20.15
C PHE A 6 7.69 -7.95 18.65
N ILE A 7 7.85 -8.97 17.80
CA ILE A 7 7.95 -8.83 16.34
C ILE A 7 6.58 -8.49 15.71
N LEU A 8 5.50 -9.10 16.23
CA LEU A 8 4.14 -8.91 15.73
C LEU A 8 3.34 -7.87 16.54
N ALA A 9 3.97 -7.19 17.51
CA ALA A 9 3.35 -6.06 18.18
C ALA A 9 2.86 -5.06 17.13
N LYS A 10 1.77 -4.34 17.42
CA LYS A 10 1.19 -3.36 16.49
C LYS A 10 2.18 -2.23 16.11
N LYS A 11 3.21 -2.00 16.92
CA LYS A 11 4.35 -1.08 16.67
C LYS A 11 5.64 -1.80 16.29
N GLY A 12 5.63 -3.13 16.20
CA GLY A 12 6.77 -3.92 15.77
C GLY A 12 6.98 -3.83 14.26
N PRO A 13 8.19 -4.13 13.77
CA PRO A 13 8.57 -3.98 12.36
C PRO A 13 7.68 -4.78 11.42
N LEU A 14 7.15 -5.94 11.88
CA LEU A 14 6.27 -6.82 11.10
C LEU A 14 4.82 -6.78 11.56
N GLY A 15 4.46 -5.88 12.48
CA GLY A 15 3.09 -5.74 13.00
C GLY A 15 2.10 -5.37 11.91
N THR A 16 2.45 -4.40 11.06
CA THR A 16 1.61 -3.98 9.93
C THR A 16 1.44 -5.10 8.91
N ILE A 17 2.52 -5.83 8.61
CA ILE A 17 2.50 -7.01 7.73
C ILE A 17 1.56 -8.09 8.28
N TRP A 18 1.66 -8.36 9.58
CA TRP A 18 0.82 -9.35 10.26
C TRP A 18 -0.67 -8.99 10.22
N ILE A 19 -0.98 -7.71 10.44
CA ILE A 19 -2.34 -7.16 10.32
C ILE A 19 -2.83 -7.28 8.88
N ALA A 20 -1.99 -7.02 7.87
CA ALA A 20 -2.37 -7.22 6.47
C ALA A 20 -2.68 -8.70 6.15
N ALA A 21 -1.96 -9.63 6.77
CA ALA A 21 -2.20 -11.06 6.58
C ALA A 21 -3.53 -11.55 7.20
N HIS A 22 -3.91 -11.06 8.39
CA HIS A 22 -5.04 -11.62 9.15
C HIS A 22 -6.24 -10.69 9.34
N LEU A 23 -6.03 -9.39 9.26
CA LEU A 23 -6.99 -8.34 9.66
C LEU A 23 -7.03 -7.20 8.63
N GLU A 24 -7.04 -7.55 7.35
CA GLU A 24 -6.92 -6.60 6.22
C GLU A 24 -7.87 -5.41 6.29
N ARG A 25 -9.12 -5.65 6.74
CA ARG A 25 -10.14 -4.59 6.92
C ARG A 25 -9.76 -3.52 7.96
N LYS A 26 -8.83 -3.81 8.88
CA LYS A 26 -8.35 -2.87 9.91
C LYS A 26 -7.12 -2.06 9.47
N LEU A 27 -6.61 -2.29 8.27
CA LEU A 27 -5.40 -1.65 7.77
C LEU A 27 -5.74 -0.30 7.10
N ARG A 28 -5.14 0.78 7.59
CA ARG A 28 -5.37 2.16 7.10
C ARG A 28 -4.45 2.49 5.90
N LYS A 29 -4.89 3.37 5.00
CA LYS A 29 -4.12 3.82 3.81
C LYS A 29 -2.71 4.31 4.19
N ASN A 30 -2.59 5.14 5.22
CA ASN A 30 -1.28 5.67 5.67
C ASN A 30 -0.33 4.56 6.11
N GLN A 31 -0.81 3.58 6.86
CA GLN A 31 0.01 2.45 7.31
C GLN A 31 0.52 1.62 6.13
N VAL A 32 -0.31 1.46 5.10
CA VAL A 32 0.10 0.80 3.85
C VAL A 32 1.19 1.63 3.16
N ALA A 33 0.99 2.94 3.02
CA ALA A 33 1.93 3.84 2.36
C ALA A 33 3.31 3.85 3.06
N ASP A 34 3.31 4.02 4.38
CA ASP A 34 4.52 4.12 5.22
C ASP A 34 5.31 2.81 5.34
N THR A 35 4.68 1.66 5.06
CA THR A 35 5.35 0.36 5.20
C THR A 35 6.35 0.13 4.06
N ASP A 36 7.63 0.01 4.40
CA ASP A 36 8.66 -0.41 3.44
C ASP A 36 8.60 -1.93 3.21
N ILE A 37 8.38 -2.32 1.96
CA ILE A 37 8.26 -3.73 1.57
C ILE A 37 9.64 -4.41 1.56
N GLY A 38 10.68 -3.73 1.07
CA GLY A 38 12.03 -4.27 0.98
C GLY A 38 12.57 -4.62 2.36
N VAL A 39 12.53 -3.66 3.28
CA VAL A 39 12.95 -3.86 4.67
C VAL A 39 12.14 -4.98 5.35
N SER A 40 10.84 -5.05 5.06
CA SER A 40 9.98 -6.12 5.60
C SER A 40 10.37 -7.51 5.09
N VAL A 41 10.71 -7.63 3.80
CA VAL A 41 11.17 -8.88 3.19
C VAL A 41 12.53 -9.29 3.76
N ASP A 42 13.47 -8.36 3.86
CA ASP A 42 14.80 -8.61 4.45
C ASP A 42 14.68 -9.08 5.91
N SER A 43 13.77 -8.49 6.68
CA SER A 43 13.48 -8.89 8.06
C SER A 43 12.88 -10.30 8.18
N ILE A 44 12.21 -10.79 7.13
CA ILE A 44 11.65 -12.15 7.08
C ILE A 44 12.71 -13.15 6.62
N LEU A 45 13.57 -12.75 5.68
CA LEU A 45 14.61 -13.60 5.08
C LEU A 45 15.81 -13.78 6.02
N PHE A 46 16.21 -12.71 6.71
CA PHE A 46 17.33 -12.67 7.64
C PHE A 46 16.88 -12.18 9.02
N PRO A 47 16.06 -12.97 9.73
CA PRO A 47 15.51 -12.52 11.01
C PRO A 47 16.58 -12.56 12.10
N GLU A 48 16.64 -11.51 12.93
CA GLU A 48 17.54 -11.46 14.11
C GLU A 48 17.23 -12.58 15.11
N VAL A 49 15.97 -13.03 15.17
CA VAL A 49 15.51 -14.11 16.03
C VAL A 49 14.83 -15.17 15.18
N PRO A 50 15.07 -16.48 15.40
CA PRO A 50 14.46 -17.54 14.60
C PRO A 50 12.94 -17.43 14.52
N ILE A 51 12.43 -17.31 13.29
CA ILE A 51 10.99 -17.30 12.99
C ILE A 51 10.58 -18.70 12.54
N ALA A 52 9.47 -19.20 13.07
CA ALA A 52 8.91 -20.46 12.60
C ALA A 52 8.44 -20.34 11.14
N LEU A 53 8.71 -21.34 10.31
CA LEU A 53 8.34 -21.34 8.89
C LEU A 53 6.85 -21.02 8.64
N ARG A 54 5.96 -21.51 9.52
CA ARG A 54 4.52 -21.19 9.48
C ARG A 54 4.24 -19.70 9.69
N LEU A 55 5.02 -19.00 10.51
CA LEU A 55 4.87 -17.55 10.66
C LEU A 55 5.39 -16.83 9.41
N SER A 56 6.53 -17.26 8.87
CA SER A 56 7.09 -16.70 7.63
C SER A 56 6.12 -16.80 6.45
N SER A 57 5.38 -17.91 6.32
CA SER A 57 4.38 -18.04 5.24
C SER A 57 3.24 -17.02 5.36
N HIS A 58 2.74 -16.78 6.58
CA HIS A 58 1.70 -15.77 6.81
C HIS A 58 2.23 -14.34 6.59
N LEU A 59 3.47 -14.07 7.00
CA LEU A 59 4.10 -12.78 6.80
C LEU A 59 4.29 -12.49 5.31
N LEU A 60 4.72 -13.47 4.52
CA LEU A 60 4.83 -13.34 3.06
C LEU A 60 3.48 -13.00 2.40
N LEU A 61 2.39 -13.65 2.84
CA LEU A 61 1.04 -13.30 2.37
C LEU A 61 0.69 -11.83 2.70
N GLY A 62 1.01 -11.38 3.91
CA GLY A 62 0.83 -9.99 4.33
C GLY A 62 1.59 -9.00 3.45
N VAL A 63 2.85 -9.32 3.12
CA VAL A 63 3.69 -8.51 2.23
C VAL A 63 3.06 -8.37 0.84
N VAL A 64 2.65 -9.49 0.23
CA VAL A 64 2.03 -9.48 -1.10
C VAL A 64 0.73 -8.68 -1.12
N ARG A 65 -0.08 -8.75 -0.05
CA ARG A 65 -1.30 -7.95 0.07
C ARG A 65 -1.02 -6.45 0.17
N ILE A 66 -0.01 -6.05 0.94
CA ILE A 66 0.41 -4.65 1.02
C ILE A 66 0.91 -4.15 -0.34
N TYR A 67 1.71 -4.95 -1.03
CA TYR A 67 2.16 -4.63 -2.39
C TYR A 67 0.98 -4.41 -3.33
N SER A 68 0.05 -5.36 -3.40
CA SER A 68 -1.15 -5.25 -4.23
C SER A 68 -1.94 -3.96 -3.93
N ARG A 69 -2.08 -3.61 -2.64
CA ARG A 69 -2.79 -2.40 -2.24
C ARG A 69 -2.07 -1.12 -2.64
N LYS A 70 -0.72 -1.08 -2.54
CA LYS A 70 0.09 0.04 -3.05
C LYS A 70 -0.07 0.21 -4.56
N VAL A 71 -0.04 -0.89 -5.32
CA VAL A 71 -0.24 -0.85 -6.78
C VAL A 71 -1.63 -0.32 -7.14
N ASN A 72 -2.68 -0.79 -6.46
CA ASN A 72 -4.03 -0.27 -6.68
C ASN A 72 -4.15 1.22 -6.35
N TYR A 73 -3.56 1.68 -5.24
CA TYR A 73 -3.53 3.11 -4.93
C TYR A 73 -2.84 3.94 -6.00
N LEU A 74 -1.70 3.46 -6.52
CA LEU A 74 -1.01 4.13 -7.61
C LEU A 74 -1.86 4.16 -8.89
N PHE A 75 -2.51 3.05 -9.23
CA PHE A 75 -3.38 2.96 -10.39
C PHE A 75 -4.56 3.92 -10.29
N ASP A 76 -5.21 4.01 -9.13
CA ASP A 76 -6.30 4.93 -8.87
C ASP A 76 -5.83 6.38 -8.99
N ASP A 77 -4.71 6.74 -8.35
CA ASP A 77 -4.15 8.08 -8.37
C ASP A 77 -3.74 8.50 -9.81
N CYS A 78 -3.15 7.59 -10.60
CA CYS A 78 -2.82 7.83 -12.01
C CYS A 78 -4.09 7.99 -12.87
N SER A 79 -5.11 7.18 -12.61
CA SER A 79 -6.39 7.25 -13.34
C SER A 79 -7.09 8.58 -13.08
N GLU A 80 -7.10 9.04 -11.83
CA GLU A 80 -7.65 10.34 -11.45
C GLU A 80 -6.86 11.50 -12.09
N ALA A 81 -5.53 11.44 -12.04
CA ALA A 81 -4.67 12.45 -12.67
C ALA A 81 -4.93 12.56 -14.18
N LEU A 82 -5.03 11.43 -14.88
CA LEU A 82 -5.32 11.38 -16.31
C LEU A 82 -6.70 11.97 -16.63
N LEU A 83 -7.73 11.66 -15.83
CA LEU A 83 -9.07 12.23 -16.01
C LEU A 83 -9.06 13.75 -15.83
N LYS A 84 -8.39 14.26 -14.79
CA LYS A 84 -8.27 15.71 -14.54
C LYS A 84 -7.53 16.42 -15.67
N ILE A 85 -6.45 15.85 -16.18
CA ILE A 85 -5.72 16.37 -17.33
C ILE A 85 -6.65 16.46 -18.55
N LYS A 86 -7.35 15.36 -18.90
CA LYS A 86 -8.30 15.36 -20.03
C LYS A 86 -9.41 16.40 -19.87
N GLN A 87 -9.89 16.64 -18.65
CA GLN A 87 -10.89 17.67 -18.37
C GLN A 87 -10.32 19.09 -18.54
N ALA A 88 -9.11 19.36 -18.03
CA ALA A 88 -8.47 20.67 -18.12
C ALA A 88 -8.20 21.09 -19.58
N PHE A 89 -7.90 20.14 -20.47
CA PHE A 89 -7.65 20.41 -21.89
C PHE A 89 -8.88 20.28 -22.80
N ARG A 90 -10.07 20.01 -22.26
CA ARG A 90 -11.31 19.94 -23.06
C ARG A 90 -11.90 21.32 -23.41
N SER A 91 -11.53 22.38 -22.67
CA SER A 91 -12.09 23.72 -22.79
C SER A 91 -11.25 24.70 -23.61
N THR A 92 -10.56 24.25 -24.66
CA THR A 92 -10.08 25.17 -25.72
C THR A 92 -11.22 25.54 -26.69
N ALA A 93 -12.40 24.91 -26.56
CA ALA A 93 -13.64 25.39 -27.14
C ALA A 93 -14.26 26.43 -26.19
N VAL A 94 -13.68 27.63 -26.19
CA VAL A 94 -14.31 28.81 -25.60
C VAL A 94 -15.42 29.23 -26.59
N ASP A 95 -16.68 29.19 -26.16
CA ASP A 95 -17.76 29.89 -26.87
C ASP A 95 -17.42 31.39 -26.84
N LEU A 96 -16.81 31.89 -27.92
CA LEU A 96 -16.75 33.33 -28.14
C LEU A 96 -18.18 33.80 -28.41
N PRO A 97 -18.64 34.88 -27.75
CA PRO A 97 -19.90 35.50 -28.13
C PRO A 97 -19.87 35.85 -29.63
N PRO A 98 -21.01 35.75 -30.34
CA PRO A 98 -21.05 36.09 -31.75
C PRO A 98 -20.55 37.53 -31.91
N GLU A 99 -19.57 37.75 -32.78
CA GLU A 99 -19.13 39.10 -33.10
C GLU A 99 -20.31 39.86 -33.71
N GLU A 100 -20.87 40.79 -32.94
CA GLU A 100 -21.82 41.76 -33.45
C GLU A 100 -21.07 42.82 -34.26
N SER A 101 -21.23 42.72 -35.58
CA SER A 101 -21.19 43.77 -36.62
C SER A 101 -19.85 44.39 -37.01
#